data_AF-A0A1H4R221-F1
#
_entry.id   AF-A0A1H4R221-F1
#
_cell.length_a   1.000
_cell.length_b   1.000
_cell.length_c   1.000
_cell.angle_alpha   90.00
_cell.angle_beta   90.00
_cell.angle_gamma   90.00
#
_symmetry.space_group_name_H-M   'P 1'
#
loop_
_entity.id
_entity.type
_entity.pdbx_description
1 polymer ?
#
loop_
_entity_poly.entity_id
_entity_poly.type
_entity_poly.pdbx_seq_one_letter_code
_entity_poly.pdbx_strand_id
1 'polypeptide(L)'
;MTDYTELKRLVDGCKESNCADAEDFGRRISDLYDYLDPETVAEMVAEIESLRGPHDWLAEDLIKELGDNAQAFQENSDHGDNDPFAIVLLAAASRIRRQEASIAQLKAENERLEGALEFKAIDAKTYKEASERFQAENKALRQALKPLLEHWSDLEPGESIYVDAARAALSKGEQP
;
A
#
# COMPACT_ATOMS: atom_id res chain seq x y z
N MET A 1 16.68 26.11 -2.94
CA MET A 1 16.56 24.94 -3.81
C MET A 1 17.80 24.12 -3.59
N THR A 2 17.66 23.12 -2.73
CA THR A 2 18.78 22.28 -2.30
C THR A 2 19.11 21.31 -3.42
N ASP A 3 20.40 21.04 -3.65
CA ASP A 3 20.83 20.16 -4.74
C ASP A 3 20.72 18.69 -4.32
N TYR A 4 19.61 18.05 -4.70
CA TYR A 4 19.35 16.63 -4.42
C TYR A 4 19.92 15.67 -5.47
N THR A 5 20.89 16.11 -6.29
CA THR A 5 21.47 15.26 -7.35
C THR A 5 22.13 14.00 -6.79
N GLU A 6 22.81 14.10 -5.64
CA GLU A 6 23.46 12.95 -5.00
C GLU A 6 22.43 12.00 -4.36
N LEU A 7 21.40 12.53 -3.70
CA LEU A 7 20.27 11.73 -3.21
C LEU A 7 19.61 10.94 -4.35
N LYS A 8 19.38 11.60 -5.49
CA LYS A 8 18.81 10.97 -6.67
C LYS A 8 19.70 9.84 -7.19
N ARG A 9 21.02 10.05 -7.26
CA ARG A 9 21.99 9.03 -7.65
C ARG A 9 21.96 7.81 -6.73
N LEU A 10 21.88 8.03 -5.41
CA LEU A 10 21.82 6.96 -4.41
C LEU A 10 20.50 6.17 -4.49
N VAL A 11 19.37 6.87 -4.62
CA VAL A 11 18.04 6.27 -4.77
C VAL A 11 17.94 5.46 -6.07
N ASP A 12 18.42 6.02 -7.19
CA ASP A 12 18.43 5.31 -8.48
C ASP A 12 19.38 4.11 -8.43
N GLY A 13 20.52 4.24 -7.76
CA GLY A 13 21.40 3.11 -7.46
C GLY A 13 20.74 2.01 -6.62
N CYS A 14 19.88 2.36 -5.66
CA CYS A 14 19.10 1.36 -4.91
C CYS A 14 18.02 0.69 -5.78
N LYS A 15 17.37 1.45 -6.68
CA LYS A 15 16.32 0.94 -7.58
C LYS A 15 16.86 0.03 -8.68
N GLU A 16 18.00 0.40 -9.26
CA GLU A 16 18.67 -0.37 -10.32
C GLU A 16 19.42 -1.58 -9.77
N SER A 17 19.76 -1.58 -8.48
CA SER A 17 20.33 -2.75 -7.84
C SER A 17 19.30 -3.86 -7.79
N ASN A 18 19.50 -4.89 -8.62
CA ASN A 18 18.82 -6.17 -8.44
C ASN A 18 19.40 -6.98 -7.25
N CYS A 19 20.20 -6.32 -6.39
CA CYS A 19 20.86 -6.85 -5.19
C CYS A 19 21.58 -8.17 -5.49
N ALA A 20 22.79 -8.08 -6.05
CA ALA A 20 23.59 -9.26 -6.42
C ALA A 20 23.77 -10.22 -5.23
N ASP A 21 23.86 -9.68 -4.01
CA ASP A 21 23.82 -10.39 -2.74
C ASP A 21 23.37 -9.45 -1.60
N ALA A 22 23.26 -10.00 -0.39
CA ALA A 22 22.84 -9.27 0.81
C ALA A 22 23.86 -8.20 1.26
N GLU A 23 25.12 -8.32 0.87
CA GLU A 23 26.18 -7.39 1.24
C GLU A 23 26.16 -6.13 0.35
N ASP A 24 25.88 -6.30 -0.95
CA ASP A 24 25.62 -5.17 -1.87
C ASP A 24 24.35 -4.40 -1.48
N PHE A 25 23.28 -5.11 -1.08
CA PHE A 25 22.09 -4.45 -0.55
C PHE A 25 22.38 -3.65 0.73
N GLY A 26 23.08 -4.27 1.69
CA GLY A 26 23.43 -3.62 2.96
C GLY A 26 24.26 -2.36 2.75
N ARG A 27 25.23 -2.39 1.83
CA ARG A 27 26.08 -1.24 1.51
C ARG A 27 25.29 -0.09 0.87
N ARG A 28 24.47 -0.37 -0.14
CA ARG A 28 23.68 0.67 -0.82
C ARG A 28 22.65 1.32 0.10
N ILE A 29 22.02 0.54 0.98
CA ILE A 29 21.12 1.06 2.00
C ILE A 29 21.88 1.89 3.03
N SER A 30 23.07 1.45 3.45
CA SER A 30 23.94 2.24 4.35
C SER A 30 24.32 3.59 3.73
N ASP A 31 24.81 3.59 2.48
CA ASP A 31 25.19 4.82 1.77
C ASP A 31 23.99 5.79 1.64
N LEU A 32 22.77 5.25 1.47
CA LEU A 32 21.55 6.04 1.43
C LEU A 32 21.19 6.63 2.80
N TYR A 33 21.32 5.87 3.89
CA TYR A 33 21.06 6.35 5.26
C TYR A 33 22.12 7.34 5.76
N ASP A 34 23.37 7.20 5.32
CA ASP A 34 24.44 8.15 5.62
C ASP A 34 24.18 9.53 4.98
N TYR A 35 23.42 9.56 3.87
CA TYR A 35 23.01 10.79 3.20
C TYR A 35 21.64 11.31 3.68
N LEU A 36 20.70 10.42 4.03
CA LEU A 36 19.36 10.78 4.52
C LEU A 36 19.36 10.96 6.05
N ASP A 37 20.00 12.03 6.53
CA ASP A 37 19.83 12.44 7.92
C ASP A 37 18.44 13.06 8.17
N PRO A 38 17.95 13.08 9.43
CA PRO A 38 16.65 13.64 9.74
C PRO A 38 16.48 15.12 9.35
N GLU A 39 17.58 15.87 9.25
CA GLU A 39 17.59 17.30 8.93
C GLU A 39 17.35 17.51 7.43
N THR A 40 17.99 16.69 6.59
CA THR A 40 17.78 16.61 5.14
C THR A 40 16.34 16.23 4.82
N VAL A 41 15.77 15.26 5.55
CA VAL A 41 14.35 14.88 5.39
C VAL A 41 13.43 16.04 5.79
N ALA A 42 13.72 16.73 6.89
CA ALA A 42 12.93 17.88 7.32
C ALA A 42 12.97 19.03 6.32
N GLU A 43 14.13 19.33 5.73
CA GLU A 43 14.28 20.32 4.67
C GLU A 43 13.48 19.94 3.41
N MET A 44 13.54 18.66 3.00
CA MET A 44 12.75 18.16 1.86
C MET A 44 11.25 18.29 2.12
N VAL A 45 10.79 17.97 3.33
CA VAL A 45 9.38 18.14 3.71
C VAL A 45 8.99 19.61 3.68
N ALA A 46 9.81 20.50 4.25
CA ALA A 46 9.55 21.95 4.23
C ALA A 46 9.54 22.53 2.81
N GLU A 47 10.40 22.06 1.91
CA GLU A 47 10.40 22.47 0.49
C GLU A 47 9.14 21.95 -0.23
N ILE A 48 8.72 20.70 0.01
CA ILE A 48 7.47 20.15 -0.53
C ILE A 48 6.26 20.94 0.00
N GLU A 49 6.21 21.25 1.29
CA GLU A 49 5.16 22.06 1.90
C GLU A 49 5.16 23.49 1.35
N SER A 50 6.34 24.08 1.14
CA SER A 50 6.49 25.39 0.50
C SER A 50 6.13 25.39 -0.99
N LEU A 51 6.21 24.25 -1.69
CA LEU A 51 5.76 24.12 -3.07
C LEU A 51 4.25 23.84 -3.17
N ARG A 52 3.67 23.17 -2.18
CA ARG A 52 2.21 22.94 -2.09
C ARG A 52 1.47 24.19 -1.61
N GLY A 53 1.98 24.82 -0.56
CA GLY A 53 1.33 25.88 0.20
C GLY A 53 0.87 27.07 -0.64
N PRO A 54 1.71 27.64 -1.54
CA PRO A 54 1.34 28.79 -2.35
C PRO A 54 0.53 28.45 -3.61
N HIS A 55 0.52 27.20 -4.05
CA HIS A 55 -0.12 26.82 -5.32
C HIS A 55 -1.56 26.32 -5.10
N ASP A 56 -1.84 25.64 -3.98
CA ASP A 56 -3.17 25.12 -3.70
C ASP A 56 -4.16 26.23 -3.33
N TRP A 57 -3.79 27.17 -2.44
CA TRP A 57 -4.66 28.30 -2.10
C TRP A 57 -4.89 29.26 -3.26
N LEU A 58 -3.87 29.51 -4.11
CA LEU A 58 -4.00 30.39 -5.27
C LEU A 58 -4.85 29.75 -6.36
N ALA A 59 -4.76 28.43 -6.52
CA ALA A 59 -5.62 27.69 -7.43
C ALA A 59 -7.07 27.68 -6.93
N GLU A 60 -7.30 27.44 -5.64
CA GLU A 60 -8.63 27.48 -5.03
C GLU A 60 -9.25 28.89 -5.09
N ASP A 61 -8.48 29.94 -4.80
CA ASP A 61 -8.95 31.33 -4.82
C ASP A 61 -9.21 31.79 -6.27
N LEU A 62 -8.35 31.43 -7.22
CA LEU A 62 -8.56 31.73 -8.64
C LEU A 62 -9.76 30.97 -9.22
N ILE A 63 -9.97 29.70 -8.82
CA ILE A 63 -11.14 28.92 -9.22
C ILE A 63 -12.43 29.56 -8.69
N LYS A 64 -12.40 30.00 -7.42
CA LYS A 64 -13.53 30.66 -6.78
C LYS A 64 -13.82 32.01 -7.43
N GLU A 65 -12.80 32.84 -7.65
CA GLU A 65 -12.92 34.15 -8.30
C GLU A 65 -13.42 34.00 -9.75
N LEU A 66 -12.94 33.01 -10.50
CA LEU A 66 -13.45 32.71 -11.85
C LEU A 66 -14.91 32.23 -11.82
N GLY A 67 -15.30 31.45 -10.81
CA GLY A 67 -16.68 31.01 -10.60
C GLY A 67 -17.63 32.17 -10.27
N ASP A 68 -17.23 33.03 -9.34
CA ASP A 68 -17.97 34.20 -8.91
C ASP A 68 -18.10 35.23 -10.05
N ASN A 69 -17.02 35.45 -10.81
CA ASN A 69 -17.04 36.32 -11.99
C ASN A 69 -17.92 35.76 -13.11
N ALA A 70 -17.83 34.46 -13.42
CA ALA A 70 -18.69 33.84 -14.44
C ALA A 70 -20.18 33.92 -14.08
N GLN A 71 -20.51 33.80 -12.79
CA GLN A 71 -21.88 33.96 -12.29
C GLN A 71 -22.33 35.43 -12.35
N ALA A 72 -21.47 36.38 -11.97
CA ALA A 72 -21.75 37.80 -12.10
C ALA A 72 -21.95 38.25 -13.56
N PHE A 73 -21.26 37.63 -14.52
CA PHE A 73 -21.47 37.86 -15.95
C PHE A 73 -22.80 37.28 -16.45
N GLN A 74 -23.22 36.10 -15.98
CA GLN A 74 -24.54 35.54 -16.30
C GLN A 74 -25.70 36.38 -15.74
N GLU A 75 -25.55 36.92 -14.53
CA GLU A 75 -26.60 37.68 -13.85
C GLU A 75 -26.74 39.12 -14.38
N ASN A 76 -25.70 39.68 -15.00
CA ASN A 76 -25.68 41.05 -15.54
C ASN A 76 -25.68 41.15 -17.07
N SER A 77 -25.69 40.04 -17.81
CA SER A 77 -25.71 40.10 -19.28
C SER A 77 -27.12 40.42 -19.80
N ASP A 78 -27.40 41.71 -19.98
CA ASP A 78 -28.49 42.21 -20.84
C ASP A 78 -28.03 42.28 -22.32
N HIS A 79 -26.85 41.77 -22.64
CA HIS A 79 -26.21 41.83 -23.96
C HIS A 79 -25.95 40.41 -24.46
N GLY A 80 -26.55 40.12 -25.62
CA GLY A 80 -26.88 38.77 -26.05
C GLY A 80 -25.71 37.84 -26.32
N ASP A 81 -25.90 36.57 -25.92
CA ASP A 81 -25.50 35.29 -26.52
C ASP A 81 -24.12 35.09 -27.19
N ASN A 82 -23.22 36.07 -27.24
CA ASN A 82 -22.09 36.04 -28.18
C ASN A 82 -20.79 36.69 -27.67
N ASP A 83 -20.60 36.90 -26.35
CA ASP A 83 -19.28 37.28 -25.83
C ASP A 83 -18.37 36.02 -25.74
N PRO A 84 -17.31 35.92 -26.58
CA PRO A 84 -16.43 34.76 -26.59
C PRO A 84 -15.69 34.55 -25.27
N PHE A 85 -15.43 35.61 -24.50
CA PHE A 85 -14.78 35.51 -23.19
C PHE A 85 -15.71 34.89 -22.15
N ALA A 86 -16.98 35.29 -22.13
CA ALA A 86 -17.98 34.71 -21.24
C ALA A 86 -18.22 33.20 -21.54
N ILE A 87 -18.26 32.83 -22.83
CA ILE A 87 -18.40 31.43 -23.27
C ILE A 87 -17.21 30.58 -22.79
N VAL A 88 -15.98 31.08 -22.96
CA VAL A 88 -14.77 30.36 -22.53
C VAL A 88 -14.69 30.22 -21.01
N LEU A 89 -15.04 31.27 -20.25
CA LEU A 89 -15.10 31.22 -18.79
C LEU A 89 -16.14 30.22 -18.28
N LEU A 90 -17.34 30.22 -18.85
CA LEU A 90 -18.40 29.26 -18.51
C LEU A 90 -18.00 27.82 -18.85
N ALA A 91 -17.33 27.61 -20.00
CA ALA A 91 -16.82 26.30 -20.40
C ALA A 91 -15.70 25.81 -19.47
N ALA A 92 -14.81 26.70 -19.04
CA ALA A 92 -13.75 26.40 -18.07
C ALA A 92 -14.33 26.06 -16.70
N ALA A 93 -15.25 26.87 -16.17
CA ALA A 93 -15.94 26.59 -14.91
C ALA A 93 -16.70 25.25 -14.94
N SER A 94 -17.40 24.96 -16.05
CA SER A 94 -18.08 23.68 -16.25
C SER A 94 -17.12 22.49 -16.33
N ARG A 95 -15.89 22.71 -16.81
CA ARG A 95 -14.83 21.68 -16.83
C ARG A 95 -14.26 21.46 -15.44
N ILE A 96 -14.00 22.53 -14.69
CA ILE A 96 -13.51 22.48 -13.30
C ILE A 96 -14.49 21.71 -12.42
N ARG A 97 -15.80 22.06 -12.45
CA ARG A 97 -16.84 21.34 -11.69
C ARG A 97 -16.89 19.84 -11.97
N ARG A 98 -16.70 19.44 -13.24
CA ARG A 98 -16.64 18.01 -13.62
C ARG A 98 -15.39 17.34 -13.08
N GLN A 99 -14.25 18.04 -13.07
CA GLN A 99 -13.02 17.52 -12.50
C GLN A 99 -13.13 17.38 -10.99
N GLU A 100 -13.71 18.34 -10.28
CA GLU A 100 -13.97 18.26 -8.84
C GLU A 100 -14.86 17.06 -8.49
N ALA A 101 -15.95 16.85 -9.22
CA ALA A 101 -16.81 15.68 -9.03
C ALA A 101 -16.05 14.36 -9.26
N SER A 102 -15.20 14.30 -10.30
CA SER A 102 -14.35 13.14 -10.56
C SER A 102 -13.32 12.91 -9.45
N ILE A 103 -12.71 13.97 -8.91
CA ILE A 103 -11.74 13.88 -7.81
C ILE A 103 -12.43 13.39 -6.54
N ALA A 104 -13.62 13.91 -6.23
CA ALA A 104 -14.41 13.47 -5.08
C ALA A 104 -14.76 11.98 -5.19
N GLN A 105 -15.15 11.51 -6.38
CA GLN A 105 -15.42 10.09 -6.63
C GLN A 105 -14.17 9.22 -6.44
N LEU A 106 -13.02 9.64 -6.96
CA LEU A 106 -11.76 8.91 -6.80
C LEU A 106 -11.31 8.84 -5.33
N LYS A 107 -11.50 9.93 -4.57
CA LYS A 107 -11.21 9.94 -3.13
C LYS A 107 -12.09 8.94 -2.38
N ALA A 108 -13.39 8.94 -2.64
CA ALA A 108 -14.33 7.99 -2.03
C ALA A 108 -14.00 6.53 -2.41
N GLU A 109 -13.55 6.29 -3.64
CA GLU A 109 -13.13 4.96 -4.06
C GLU A 109 -11.81 4.51 -3.39
N ASN A 110 -10.84 5.42 -3.23
CA ASN A 110 -9.62 5.13 -2.49
C ASN A 110 -9.91 4.77 -1.03
N GLU A 111 -10.73 5.55 -0.33
CA GLU A 111 -11.13 5.25 1.06
C GLU A 111 -11.81 3.86 1.16
N ARG A 112 -12.67 3.53 0.19
CA ARG A 112 -13.31 2.21 0.13
C ARG A 112 -12.30 1.08 -0.10
N LEU A 113 -11.30 1.30 -0.96
CA LEU A 113 -10.26 0.32 -1.26
C LEU A 113 -9.31 0.12 -0.08
N GLU A 114 -8.93 1.19 0.62
CA GLU A 114 -8.12 1.15 1.83
C GLU A 114 -8.83 0.32 2.91
N GLY A 115 -10.10 0.56 3.19
CA GLY A 115 -10.87 -0.25 4.15
C GLY A 115 -10.98 -1.73 3.74
N ALA A 116 -11.09 -2.03 2.44
CA ALA A 116 -11.12 -3.41 1.95
C ALA A 116 -9.75 -4.11 2.09
N LEU A 117 -8.64 -3.38 1.92
CA LEU A 117 -7.30 -3.89 2.12
C LEU A 117 -7.03 -4.17 3.60
N GLU A 118 -7.42 -3.26 4.50
CA GLU A 118 -7.32 -3.47 5.95
C GLU A 118 -8.09 -4.72 6.39
N PHE A 119 -9.32 -4.89 5.91
CA PHE A 119 -10.11 -6.09 6.20
C PHE A 119 -9.42 -7.37 5.75
N LYS A 120 -8.87 -7.40 4.52
CA LYS A 120 -8.12 -8.56 4.02
C LYS A 120 -6.84 -8.83 4.81
N ALA A 121 -6.16 -7.79 5.29
CA ALA A 121 -4.97 -7.93 6.12
C ALA A 121 -5.31 -8.56 7.47
N ILE A 122 -6.44 -8.17 8.09
CA ILE A 122 -6.95 -8.79 9.31
C ILE A 122 -7.26 -10.26 9.06
N ASP A 123 -8.00 -10.57 7.99
CA ASP A 123 -8.39 -11.93 7.65
C ASP A 123 -7.16 -12.83 7.45
N ALA A 124 -6.19 -12.37 6.65
CA ALA A 124 -4.93 -13.08 6.43
C ALA A 124 -4.15 -13.35 7.74
N LYS A 125 -4.13 -12.38 8.66
CA LYS A 125 -3.51 -12.54 9.98
C LYS A 125 -4.24 -13.62 10.81
N THR A 126 -5.57 -13.56 10.86
CA THR A 126 -6.38 -14.55 11.58
C THR A 126 -6.20 -15.96 11.01
N TYR A 127 -6.18 -16.10 9.69
CA TYR A 127 -5.88 -17.39 9.04
C TYR A 127 -4.49 -17.91 9.39
N LYS A 128 -3.47 -17.03 9.39
CA LYS A 128 -2.10 -17.40 9.76
C LYS A 128 -2.04 -17.91 11.20
N GLU A 129 -2.62 -17.18 12.15
CA GLU A 129 -2.68 -17.58 13.55
C GLU A 129 -3.42 -18.92 13.76
N ALA A 130 -4.54 -19.12 13.05
CA ALA A 130 -5.29 -20.38 13.09
C ALA A 130 -4.48 -21.55 12.51
N SER A 131 -3.78 -21.33 11.40
CA SER A 131 -2.91 -22.34 10.79
C SER A 131 -1.73 -22.70 11.71
N GLU A 132 -1.08 -21.72 12.33
CA GLU A 132 0.01 -21.95 13.28
C GLU A 132 -0.46 -22.74 14.50
N ARG A 133 -1.63 -22.42 15.05
CA ARG A 133 -2.26 -23.20 16.13
C ARG A 133 -2.53 -24.64 15.71
N PHE A 134 -3.13 -24.84 14.54
CA PHE A 134 -3.44 -26.17 14.03
C PHE A 134 -2.18 -27.01 13.78
N GLN A 135 -1.09 -26.39 13.29
CA GLN A 135 0.19 -27.05 13.12
C GLN A 135 0.82 -27.42 14.47
N ALA A 136 0.76 -26.52 15.46
CA ALA A 136 1.26 -26.78 16.81
C ALA A 136 0.50 -27.93 17.49
N GLU A 137 -0.84 -27.94 17.39
CA GLU A 137 -1.69 -29.01 17.92
C GLU A 137 -1.41 -30.35 17.22
N ASN A 138 -1.30 -30.36 15.88
CA ASN A 138 -0.93 -31.58 15.15
C ASN A 138 0.43 -32.12 15.58
N LYS A 139 1.42 -31.25 15.77
CA LYS A 139 2.74 -31.64 16.24
C LYS A 139 2.68 -32.24 17.64
N ALA A 140 1.91 -31.63 18.55
CA ALA A 140 1.70 -32.13 19.90
C ALA A 140 1.00 -33.50 19.90
N LEU A 141 -0.06 -33.68 19.10
CA LEU A 141 -0.76 -34.95 18.95
C LEU A 141 0.15 -36.04 18.40
N ARG A 142 0.99 -35.73 17.40
CA ARG A 142 1.98 -36.66 16.86
C ARG A 142 3.00 -37.07 17.91
N GLN A 143 3.51 -36.12 18.69
CA GLN A 143 4.43 -36.42 19.79
C GLN A 143 3.77 -37.29 20.87
N ALA A 144 2.50 -37.06 21.19
CA ALA A 144 1.73 -37.89 22.12
C ALA A 144 1.44 -39.30 21.56
N LEU A 145 1.29 -39.44 20.24
CA LEU A 145 1.02 -40.71 19.58
C LEU A 145 2.26 -41.62 19.46
N LYS A 146 3.47 -41.04 19.33
CA LYS A 146 4.74 -41.79 19.25
C LYS A 146 4.92 -42.84 20.37
N PRO A 147 4.83 -42.50 21.67
CA PRO A 147 5.02 -43.49 22.73
C PRO A 147 3.90 -44.56 22.77
N LEU A 148 2.68 -44.23 22.33
CA LEU A 148 1.60 -45.22 22.23
C LEU A 148 1.88 -46.26 21.14
N LEU A 149 2.47 -45.85 20.03
CA LEU A 149 2.88 -46.76 18.95
C LEU A 149 4.09 -47.61 19.33
N GLU A 150 4.99 -47.10 20.17
CA GLU A 150 6.11 -47.89 20.71
C GLU A 150 5.62 -49.06 21.57
N HIS A 151 4.54 -48.87 22.33
CA HIS A 151 3.87 -49.96 23.07
C HIS A 151 3.18 -50.99 22.15
N TRP A 152 3.03 -50.68 20.87
CA TRP A 152 2.46 -51.54 19.84
C TRP A 152 3.51 -51.90 18.76
N SER A 153 4.79 -51.83 19.11
CA SER A 153 5.89 -52.16 18.20
C SER A 153 5.93 -53.64 17.83
N ASP A 154 5.36 -54.50 18.68
CA ASP A 154 5.25 -55.95 18.47
C ASP A 154 4.31 -56.34 17.31
N LEU A 155 3.45 -55.43 16.86
CA LEU A 155 2.51 -55.68 15.77
C LEU A 155 3.19 -55.49 14.41
N GLU A 156 3.17 -56.55 13.61
CA GLU A 156 3.66 -56.55 12.24
C GLU A 156 2.73 -55.74 11.30
N PRO A 157 3.25 -55.21 10.18
CA PRO A 157 2.42 -54.54 9.18
C PRO A 157 1.27 -55.44 8.70
N GLY A 158 0.05 -54.93 8.72
CA GLY A 158 -1.16 -55.66 8.32
C GLY A 158 -1.92 -56.34 9.46
N GLU A 159 -1.36 -56.42 10.67
CA GLU A 159 -2.04 -57.01 11.83
C GLU A 159 -3.07 -56.06 12.47
N SER A 160 -2.93 -54.74 12.27
CA SER A 160 -3.91 -53.74 12.69
C SER A 160 -3.93 -52.52 11.76
N ILE A 161 -5.05 -52.37 11.07
CA ILE A 161 -5.31 -51.24 10.15
C ILE A 161 -5.15 -49.89 10.85
N TYR A 162 -5.49 -49.81 12.15
CA TYR A 162 -5.40 -48.56 12.91
C TYR A 162 -3.94 -48.21 13.27
N VAL A 163 -3.11 -49.20 13.59
CA VAL A 163 -1.68 -49.00 13.88
C VAL A 163 -0.92 -48.62 12.61
N ASP A 164 -1.25 -49.28 11.49
CA ASP A 164 -0.66 -48.96 10.20
C ASP A 164 -1.05 -47.55 9.72
N ALA A 165 -2.31 -47.15 9.89
CA ALA A 165 -2.77 -45.79 9.59
C ALA A 165 -2.06 -44.74 10.45
N ALA A 166 -1.86 -45.03 11.75
CA ALA A 166 -1.15 -44.15 12.68
C ALA A 166 0.35 -44.02 12.33
N ARG A 167 1.03 -45.12 11.99
CA ARG A 167 2.43 -45.12 11.49
C ARG A 167 2.55 -44.30 10.19
N ALA A 168 1.62 -44.48 9.25
CA ALA A 168 1.60 -43.73 7.99
C ALA A 168 1.35 -42.22 8.20
N ALA A 169 0.45 -41.84 9.12
CA ALA A 169 0.15 -40.45 9.44
C ALA A 169 1.35 -39.70 10.07
N LEU A 170 2.20 -40.39 10.81
CA LEU A 170 3.45 -39.84 11.35
C LEU A 170 4.52 -39.64 10.27
N SER A 171 4.67 -40.57 9.33
CA SER A 171 5.65 -40.46 8.24
C SER A 171 5.37 -39.31 7.26
N LYS A 172 4.11 -38.92 7.09
CA LYS A 172 3.68 -37.93 6.07
C LYS A 172 3.91 -36.47 6.43
N GLY A 173 4.34 -36.14 7.65
CA GLY A 173 4.68 -34.75 7.97
C GLY A 173 6.00 -34.58 8.70
N GLU A 174 6.96 -35.45 8.39
CA GLU A 174 8.40 -35.20 8.55
C GLU A 174 9.05 -34.65 7.27
N GLN A 175 8.28 -34.41 6.19
CA GLN A 175 8.78 -33.71 5.00
C GLN A 175 8.83 -32.19 5.25
N PRO A 176 9.98 -31.52 4.95
CA PRO A 176 10.21 -30.10 5.21
C PRO A 176 9.32 -29.17 4.38
#